data_AF-A0A2N3T3Y8-F1
#
_entry.id   AF-A0A2N3T3Y8-F1
#
_cell.length_a   1.000
_cell.length_b   1.000
_cell.length_c   1.000
_cell.angle_alpha   90.00
_cell.angle_beta   90.00
_cell.angle_gamma   90.00
#
_symmetry.space_group_name_H-M   'P 1'
#
loop_
_entity.id
_entity.type
_entity.pdbx_description
1 polymer ?
#
loop_
_entity_poly.entity_id
_entity_poly.type
_entity_poly.pdbx_seq_one_letter_code
_entity_poly.pdbx_strand_id
1 'polypeptide(L)'
;MTKTTSDFKSPGQALRHFLALNGWTQEDLAHILSVSLKHTNELIKDKKSISIDIARLLEKVFEWNAYDWVMLDTNFQLSKKVEQKKEQFVERKAEVYKYLPINELIKKGWLKPYKDSKELDKQLQSFWGLSDNNEIDLSFLLNSKSVQLEYRTSESYKGQFKEFNALIWHQKALTHSKKIKAEVFNKKKLEVLMSELHQYTIQTNGVSKFLNELTKSGVKFCFLSHLSKTYLDGAAFLSEINPVIALTGRYDRVDNFWFTIAHEISHVYAHLTNKKAKDTIFIDDTSSAINEISKKEEEANDMAEKMLLKDEIFEYFNNDFGYITDDKVREFSRTHKLHPSIVVGILAFNKKVSYSTLHRFKESIRDKIPNKYRAE
;
A
#
# COMPACT_ATOMS: atom_id res chain seq x y z
N MET A 1 -53.97 18.82 -14.99
CA MET A 1 -53.04 18.16 -14.04
C MET A 1 -51.65 18.33 -14.61
N THR A 2 -50.72 18.91 -13.86
CA THR A 2 -49.30 19.00 -14.23
C THR A 2 -48.73 17.59 -14.30
N LYS A 3 -48.55 17.08 -15.53
CA LYS A 3 -47.95 15.78 -15.77
C LYS A 3 -46.46 15.82 -15.43
N THR A 4 -45.94 14.71 -14.93
CA THR A 4 -44.52 14.54 -14.60
C THR A 4 -43.90 13.47 -15.48
N THR A 5 -42.56 13.39 -15.47
CA THR A 5 -41.81 12.37 -16.23
C THR A 5 -42.22 10.93 -15.90
N SER A 6 -42.79 10.66 -14.72
CA SER A 6 -43.26 9.32 -14.32
C SER A 6 -44.51 8.85 -15.07
N ASP A 7 -45.22 9.74 -15.77
CA ASP A 7 -46.44 9.40 -16.51
C ASP A 7 -46.17 8.71 -17.86
N PHE A 8 -44.90 8.70 -18.30
CA PHE A 8 -44.52 8.20 -19.62
C PHE A 8 -43.31 7.26 -19.54
N LYS A 9 -43.32 6.21 -20.37
CA LYS A 9 -42.22 5.23 -20.47
C LYS A 9 -41.20 5.60 -21.55
N SER A 10 -41.58 6.45 -22.52
CA SER A 10 -40.69 6.90 -23.59
C SER A 10 -41.11 8.28 -24.13
N PRO A 11 -40.19 9.01 -24.77
CA PRO A 11 -40.51 10.27 -25.43
C PRO A 11 -41.58 10.13 -26.51
N GLY A 12 -41.55 9.05 -27.30
CA GLY A 12 -42.55 8.78 -28.32
C GLY A 12 -43.95 8.55 -27.75
N GLN A 13 -44.06 7.99 -26.53
CA GLN A 13 -45.32 7.90 -25.82
C GLN A 13 -45.82 9.28 -25.36
N ALA A 14 -44.92 10.10 -24.80
CA ALA A 14 -45.25 11.47 -24.37
C ALA A 14 -45.67 12.33 -25.57
N LEU A 15 -44.95 12.30 -26.68
CA LEU A 15 -45.28 13.03 -27.91
C LEU A 15 -46.66 12.64 -28.44
N ARG A 16 -46.98 11.35 -28.53
CA ARG A 16 -48.33 10.90 -28.95
C ARG A 16 -49.42 11.39 -28.01
N HIS A 17 -49.14 11.46 -26.72
CA HIS A 17 -50.08 11.98 -25.75
C HIS A 17 -50.36 13.47 -25.96
N PHE A 18 -49.31 14.29 -26.08
CA PHE A 18 -49.47 15.74 -26.31
C PHE A 18 -50.09 16.06 -27.67
N LEU A 19 -49.78 15.29 -28.71
CA LEU A 19 -50.45 15.39 -30.01
C LEU A 19 -51.95 15.14 -29.89
N ALA A 20 -52.34 14.06 -29.20
CA ALA A 20 -53.75 13.71 -29.01
C ALA A 20 -54.51 14.77 -28.19
N LEU A 21 -53.88 15.35 -27.16
CA LEU A 21 -54.48 16.44 -26.37
C LEU A 21 -54.77 17.70 -27.20
N ASN A 22 -53.90 18.01 -28.16
CA ASN A 22 -54.03 19.20 -29.02
C ASN A 22 -54.78 18.91 -30.34
N GLY A 23 -55.17 17.66 -30.60
CA GLY A 23 -55.80 17.26 -31.86
C GLY A 23 -54.85 17.35 -33.07
N TRP A 24 -53.54 17.27 -32.85
CA TRP A 24 -52.52 17.48 -33.88
C TRP A 24 -52.02 16.17 -34.50
N THR A 25 -51.69 16.27 -35.78
CA THR A 25 -51.00 15.22 -36.55
C THR A 25 -49.47 15.31 -36.41
N GLN A 26 -48.75 14.32 -36.94
CA GLN A 26 -47.28 14.32 -36.92
C GLN A 26 -46.75 15.38 -37.88
N GLU A 27 -47.50 15.65 -38.95
CA GLU A 27 -47.30 16.72 -39.93
C GLU A 27 -47.43 18.10 -39.28
N ASP A 28 -48.46 18.31 -38.45
CA ASP A 28 -48.65 19.57 -37.73
C ASP A 28 -47.46 19.87 -36.81
N LEU A 29 -47.02 18.87 -36.02
CA LEU A 29 -45.87 19.03 -35.15
C LEU A 29 -44.57 19.25 -35.92
N ALA A 30 -44.38 18.58 -37.07
CA ALA A 30 -43.21 18.81 -37.92
C ALA A 30 -43.16 20.26 -38.42
N HIS A 31 -44.31 20.80 -38.85
CA HIS A 31 -44.44 22.17 -39.29
C HIS A 31 -44.18 23.17 -38.15
N ILE A 32 -44.79 22.96 -36.97
CA ILE A 32 -44.61 23.83 -35.79
C ILE A 32 -43.14 23.86 -35.33
N LEU A 33 -42.50 22.69 -35.26
CA LEU A 33 -41.09 22.58 -34.87
C LEU A 33 -40.12 23.04 -35.97
N SER A 34 -40.60 23.31 -37.19
CA SER A 34 -39.77 23.60 -38.36
C SER A 34 -38.72 22.50 -38.64
N VAL A 35 -39.12 21.23 -38.50
CA VAL A 35 -38.27 20.05 -38.79
C VAL A 35 -38.94 19.14 -39.81
N SER A 36 -38.15 18.28 -40.48
CA SER A 36 -38.72 17.34 -41.46
C SER A 36 -39.71 16.37 -40.80
N LEU A 37 -40.81 16.04 -41.50
CA LEU A 37 -41.76 15.00 -41.07
C LEU A 37 -41.07 13.67 -40.75
N LYS A 38 -40.04 13.31 -41.52
CA LYS A 38 -39.21 12.13 -41.25
C LYS A 38 -38.60 12.18 -39.85
N HIS A 39 -38.02 13.32 -39.46
CA HIS A 39 -37.41 13.50 -38.14
C HIS A 39 -38.46 13.41 -37.02
N THR A 40 -39.60 14.08 -37.16
CA THR A 40 -40.72 13.99 -36.22
C THR A 40 -41.21 12.55 -36.04
N ASN A 41 -41.37 11.81 -37.15
CA ASN A 41 -41.79 10.41 -37.11
C ASN A 41 -40.74 9.52 -36.43
N GLU A 42 -39.44 9.81 -36.61
CA GLU A 42 -38.36 9.08 -35.94
C GLU A 42 -38.32 9.38 -34.42
N LEU A 43 -38.65 10.60 -33.99
CA LEU A 43 -38.79 10.95 -32.56
C LEU A 43 -40.00 10.24 -31.95
N ILE A 44 -41.16 10.30 -32.60
CA ILE A 44 -42.41 9.66 -32.14
C ILE A 44 -42.27 8.13 -32.06
N LYS A 45 -41.52 7.54 -32.99
CA LYS A 45 -41.24 6.09 -33.01
C LYS A 45 -40.05 5.70 -32.13
N ASP A 46 -39.53 6.61 -31.30
CA ASP A 46 -38.43 6.33 -30.37
C ASP A 46 -37.15 5.83 -31.08
N LYS A 47 -36.99 6.17 -32.38
CA LYS A 47 -35.85 5.82 -33.23
C LYS A 47 -34.73 6.84 -33.16
N LYS A 48 -35.05 8.10 -32.89
CA LYS A 48 -34.09 9.17 -32.61
C LYS A 48 -34.26 9.69 -31.20
N SER A 49 -33.14 9.98 -30.55
CA SER A 49 -33.10 10.67 -29.27
C SER A 49 -33.60 12.10 -29.40
N ILE A 50 -34.21 12.62 -28.33
CA ILE A 50 -34.54 14.03 -28.22
C ILE A 50 -33.25 14.79 -27.87
N SER A 51 -32.77 15.61 -28.80
CA SER A 51 -31.67 16.54 -28.49
C SER A 51 -32.16 17.67 -27.59
N ILE A 52 -31.23 18.36 -26.94
CA ILE A 52 -31.53 19.53 -26.09
C ILE A 52 -32.28 20.60 -26.90
N ASP A 53 -31.91 20.82 -28.17
CA ASP A 53 -32.58 21.80 -29.03
C ASP A 53 -34.03 21.41 -29.31
N ILE A 54 -34.29 20.14 -29.63
CA ILE A 54 -35.66 19.63 -29.83
C ILE A 54 -36.46 19.73 -28.53
N ALA A 55 -35.88 19.39 -27.38
CA ALA A 55 -36.55 19.52 -26.08
C ALA A 55 -36.97 20.97 -25.78
N ARG A 56 -36.11 21.95 -26.09
CA ARG A 56 -36.43 23.38 -25.93
C ARG A 56 -37.55 23.85 -26.85
N LEU A 57 -37.61 23.35 -28.08
CA LEU A 57 -38.72 23.63 -28.99
C LEU A 57 -40.01 22.99 -28.50
N LEU A 58 -39.96 21.72 -28.07
CA LEU A 58 -41.11 21.01 -27.49
C LEU A 58 -41.66 21.70 -26.24
N GLU A 59 -40.80 22.30 -25.42
CA GLU A 59 -41.24 23.13 -24.28
C GLU A 59 -42.07 24.34 -24.74
N LYS A 60 -41.65 25.03 -25.80
CA LYS A 60 -42.44 26.17 -26.32
C LYS A 60 -43.76 25.75 -26.93
N VAL A 61 -43.84 24.50 -27.40
CA VAL A 61 -45.04 23.96 -28.07
C VAL A 61 -46.03 23.36 -27.07
N PHE A 62 -45.54 22.64 -26.06
CA PHE A 62 -46.39 21.86 -25.14
C PHE A 62 -46.39 22.38 -23.70
N GLU A 63 -45.65 23.46 -23.43
CA GLU A 63 -45.44 24.03 -22.09
C GLU A 63 -44.95 23.00 -21.06
N TRP A 64 -44.33 21.92 -21.54
CA TRP A 64 -43.72 20.88 -20.73
C TRP A 64 -42.20 21.00 -20.76
N ASN A 65 -41.57 21.03 -19.58
CA ASN A 65 -40.20 21.48 -19.40
C ASN A 65 -39.21 20.71 -20.29
N ALA A 66 -38.29 21.42 -20.94
CA ALA A 66 -37.23 20.79 -21.74
C ALA A 66 -36.39 19.79 -20.94
N TYR A 67 -36.16 20.05 -19.65
CA TYR A 67 -35.51 19.12 -18.72
C TYR A 67 -36.25 17.78 -18.65
N ASP A 68 -37.57 17.79 -18.57
CA ASP A 68 -38.39 16.59 -18.45
C ASP A 68 -38.33 15.75 -19.73
N TRP A 69 -38.34 16.40 -20.91
CA TRP A 69 -38.13 15.73 -22.19
C TRP A 69 -36.76 15.04 -22.29
N VAL A 70 -35.70 15.75 -21.90
CA VAL A 70 -34.33 15.21 -21.91
C VAL A 70 -34.19 14.06 -20.90
N MET A 71 -34.75 14.22 -19.70
CA MET A 71 -34.69 13.19 -18.66
C MET A 71 -35.45 11.93 -19.06
N LEU A 72 -36.65 12.09 -19.64
CA LEU A 72 -37.46 10.97 -20.14
C LEU A 72 -36.73 10.21 -21.26
N ASP A 73 -36.16 10.92 -22.25
CA ASP A 73 -35.38 10.26 -23.30
C ASP A 73 -34.14 9.59 -22.74
N THR A 74 -33.39 10.27 -21.87
CA THR A 74 -32.19 9.71 -21.24
C THR A 74 -32.50 8.40 -20.50
N ASN A 75 -33.53 8.39 -19.65
CA ASN A 75 -33.94 7.18 -18.92
C ASN A 75 -34.39 6.07 -19.87
N PHE A 76 -35.14 6.42 -20.91
CA PHE A 76 -35.58 5.45 -21.91
C PHE A 76 -34.41 4.88 -22.72
N GLN A 77 -33.44 5.69 -23.14
CA GLN A 77 -32.24 5.22 -23.83
C GLN A 77 -31.36 4.36 -22.91
N LEU A 78 -31.21 4.73 -21.63
CA LEU A 78 -30.51 3.89 -20.64
C LEU A 78 -31.21 2.55 -20.45
N SER A 79 -32.54 2.52 -20.41
CA SER A 79 -33.31 1.27 -20.24
C SER A 79 -33.16 0.29 -21.41
N LYS A 80 -32.83 0.79 -22.61
CA LYS A 80 -32.54 -0.02 -23.80
C LYS A 80 -31.13 -0.60 -23.82
N LYS A 81 -30.21 -0.07 -23.03
CA LYS A 81 -28.84 -0.57 -23.00
C LYS A 81 -28.77 -1.82 -22.13
N VAL A 82 -28.25 -2.89 -22.72
CA VAL A 82 -27.81 -4.06 -21.97
C VAL A 82 -26.42 -3.76 -21.43
N GLU A 83 -26.18 -4.14 -20.18
CA GLU A 83 -24.88 -4.01 -19.54
C GLU A 83 -23.77 -4.60 -20.42
N GLN A 84 -22.73 -3.82 -20.64
CA GLN A 84 -21.62 -4.20 -21.50
C GLN A 84 -20.46 -4.75 -20.70
N LYS A 85 -19.65 -5.64 -21.31
CA LYS A 85 -18.39 -6.12 -20.70
C LYS A 85 -17.47 -5.00 -20.22
N LYS A 86 -17.51 -3.83 -20.86
CA LYS A 86 -16.74 -2.64 -20.46
C LYS A 86 -17.24 -2.07 -19.13
N GLU A 87 -18.55 -2.05 -18.90
CA GLU A 87 -19.18 -1.54 -17.67
C GLU A 87 -18.79 -2.45 -16.50
N GLN A 88 -18.96 -3.77 -16.65
CA GLN A 88 -18.51 -4.78 -15.67
C GLN A 88 -17.01 -4.64 -15.34
N PHE A 89 -16.16 -4.38 -16.35
CA PHE A 89 -14.73 -4.20 -16.11
C PHE A 89 -14.41 -2.90 -15.36
N VAL A 90 -15.16 -1.81 -15.62
CA VAL A 90 -15.00 -0.54 -14.91
C VAL A 90 -15.45 -0.68 -13.46
N GLU A 91 -16.59 -1.34 -13.23
CA GLU A 91 -17.09 -1.64 -11.88
C GLU A 91 -16.06 -2.44 -11.09
N ARG A 92 -15.55 -3.54 -11.67
CA ARG A 92 -14.53 -4.37 -11.02
C ARG A 92 -13.25 -3.59 -10.73
N LYS A 93 -12.79 -2.74 -11.66
CA LYS A 93 -11.63 -1.86 -11.42
C LYS A 93 -11.88 -0.90 -10.26
N ALA A 94 -13.06 -0.28 -10.20
CA ALA A 94 -13.41 0.65 -9.13
C ALA A 94 -13.38 -0.05 -7.77
N GLU A 95 -13.91 -1.27 -7.68
CA GLU A 95 -13.87 -2.08 -6.47
C GLU A 95 -12.43 -2.40 -6.03
N VAL A 96 -11.58 -2.86 -6.94
CA VAL A 96 -10.18 -3.22 -6.63
C VAL A 96 -9.35 -2.00 -6.23
N TYR A 97 -9.51 -0.87 -6.93
CA TYR A 97 -8.74 0.37 -6.67
C TYR A 97 -9.11 1.03 -5.34
N LYS A 98 -10.25 0.66 -4.75
CA LYS A 98 -10.62 1.07 -3.38
C LYS A 98 -9.63 0.56 -2.34
N TYR A 99 -9.02 -0.61 -2.57
CA TYR A 99 -8.17 -1.29 -1.61
C TYR A 99 -6.69 -1.31 -2.01
N LEU A 100 -6.39 -1.38 -3.31
CA LEU A 100 -5.03 -1.66 -3.80
C LEU A 100 -4.49 -0.53 -4.68
N PRO A 101 -3.21 -0.12 -4.51
CA PRO A 101 -2.54 0.84 -5.38
C PRO A 101 -2.09 0.17 -6.70
N ILE A 102 -3.03 -0.33 -7.51
CA ILE A 102 -2.74 -1.18 -8.69
C ILE A 102 -1.67 -0.59 -9.62
N ASN A 103 -1.73 0.70 -9.91
CA ASN A 103 -0.74 1.36 -10.76
C ASN A 103 0.69 1.29 -10.17
N GLU A 104 0.83 1.43 -8.86
CA GLU A 104 2.13 1.30 -8.18
C GLU A 104 2.61 -0.15 -8.20
N LEU A 105 1.71 -1.12 -7.97
CA LEU A 105 2.03 -2.54 -8.03
C LEU A 105 2.52 -2.96 -9.43
N ILE A 106 1.92 -2.42 -10.49
CA ILE A 106 2.39 -2.62 -11.88
C ILE A 106 3.74 -1.95 -12.10
N LYS A 107 3.90 -0.69 -11.68
CA LYS A 107 5.16 0.05 -11.84
C LYS A 107 6.35 -0.66 -11.16
N LYS A 108 6.10 -1.30 -10.01
CA LYS A 108 7.10 -2.10 -9.28
C LYS A 108 7.26 -3.52 -9.81
N GLY A 109 6.48 -3.93 -10.83
CA GLY A 109 6.52 -5.29 -11.38
C GLY A 109 5.93 -6.36 -10.47
N TRP A 110 5.19 -5.99 -9.42
CA TRP A 110 4.52 -6.93 -8.54
C TRP A 110 3.24 -7.49 -9.18
N LEU A 111 2.61 -6.68 -10.04
CA LEU A 111 1.59 -7.10 -10.98
C LEU A 111 2.08 -6.81 -12.41
N LYS A 112 1.56 -7.55 -13.38
CA LYS A 112 1.74 -7.30 -14.82
C LYS A 112 0.59 -6.47 -15.36
N PRO A 113 0.79 -5.70 -16.45
CA PRO A 113 -0.30 -5.10 -17.19
C PRO A 113 -1.36 -6.15 -17.56
N TYR A 114 -2.63 -5.77 -17.52
CA TYR A 114 -3.77 -6.67 -17.70
C TYR A 114 -4.78 -6.10 -18.71
N LYS A 115 -5.42 -6.98 -19.48
CA LYS A 115 -6.36 -6.60 -20.55
C LYS A 115 -7.83 -6.62 -20.13
N ASP A 116 -8.19 -7.45 -19.16
CA ASP A 116 -9.57 -7.68 -18.70
C ASP A 116 -9.63 -8.00 -17.19
N SER A 117 -10.85 -8.13 -16.65
CA SER A 117 -11.07 -8.42 -15.22
C SER A 117 -10.53 -9.79 -14.83
N LYS A 118 -10.66 -10.79 -15.70
CA LYS A 118 -10.21 -12.16 -15.42
C LYS A 118 -8.69 -12.23 -15.23
N GLU A 119 -7.94 -11.53 -16.08
CA GLU A 119 -6.50 -11.44 -15.94
C GLU A 119 -6.08 -10.69 -14.67
N LEU A 120 -6.80 -9.62 -14.30
CA LEU A 120 -6.57 -8.92 -13.04
C LEU A 120 -6.81 -9.84 -11.84
N ASP A 121 -7.98 -10.48 -11.77
CA ASP A 121 -8.36 -11.34 -10.65
C ASP A 121 -7.43 -12.53 -10.50
N LYS A 122 -7.02 -13.15 -11.61
CA LYS A 122 -6.03 -14.23 -11.58
C LYS A 122 -4.70 -13.78 -10.97
N GLN A 123 -4.23 -12.59 -11.31
CA GLN A 123 -3.00 -12.05 -10.73
C GLN A 123 -3.16 -11.74 -9.24
N LEU A 124 -4.31 -11.22 -8.82
CA LEU A 124 -4.61 -10.97 -7.41
C LEU A 124 -4.70 -12.30 -6.63
N GLN A 125 -5.45 -13.29 -7.11
CA GLN A 125 -5.50 -14.63 -6.51
C GLN A 125 -4.10 -15.21 -6.33
N SER A 126 -3.26 -15.13 -7.36
CA SER A 126 -1.87 -15.58 -7.29
C SER A 126 -1.05 -14.79 -6.26
N PHE A 127 -1.24 -13.48 -6.15
CA PHE A 127 -0.56 -12.63 -5.18
C PHE A 127 -0.88 -13.00 -3.73
N TRP A 128 -2.14 -13.35 -3.44
CA TRP A 128 -2.58 -13.82 -2.12
C TRP A 128 -2.48 -15.34 -1.93
N GLY A 129 -2.11 -16.11 -2.96
CA GLY A 129 -2.02 -17.57 -2.90
C GLY A 129 -3.38 -18.26 -2.78
N LEU A 130 -4.44 -17.66 -3.31
CA LEU A 130 -5.80 -18.20 -3.35
C LEU A 130 -6.02 -19.07 -4.60
N SER A 131 -6.97 -20.00 -4.56
CA SER A 131 -7.30 -20.86 -5.69
C SER A 131 -7.99 -20.08 -6.83
N ASP A 132 -7.73 -20.52 -8.08
CA ASP A 132 -8.08 -19.87 -9.36
C ASP A 132 -9.60 -19.88 -9.70
N ASN A 133 -10.48 -19.93 -8.70
CA ASN A 133 -11.84 -20.43 -8.91
C ASN A 133 -12.95 -19.36 -8.95
N ASN A 134 -12.73 -18.10 -8.54
CA ASN A 134 -13.76 -17.02 -8.53
C ASN A 134 -13.18 -15.59 -8.44
N GLU A 135 -13.98 -14.56 -8.70
CA GLU A 135 -13.60 -13.16 -8.38
C GLU A 135 -13.13 -13.03 -6.93
N ILE A 136 -11.99 -12.36 -6.72
CA ILE A 136 -11.44 -12.19 -5.36
C ILE A 136 -12.23 -11.11 -4.62
N ASP A 137 -12.93 -11.48 -3.56
CA ASP A 137 -13.51 -10.51 -2.64
C ASP A 137 -12.39 -9.89 -1.81
N LEU A 138 -12.09 -8.60 -2.00
CA LEU A 138 -11.03 -7.89 -1.27
C LEU A 138 -11.49 -7.34 0.08
N SER A 139 -12.76 -7.54 0.46
CA SER A 139 -13.30 -7.10 1.75
C SER A 139 -12.61 -7.78 2.93
N PHE A 140 -11.92 -8.92 2.74
CA PHE A 140 -11.12 -9.54 3.79
C PHE A 140 -10.01 -8.60 4.30
N LEU A 141 -9.55 -7.64 3.48
CA LEU A 141 -8.58 -6.63 3.91
C LEU A 141 -9.15 -5.68 4.97
N LEU A 142 -10.48 -5.50 5.01
CA LEU A 142 -11.17 -4.75 6.07
C LEU A 142 -11.33 -5.59 7.34
N ASN A 143 -11.42 -6.91 7.19
CA ASN A 143 -11.66 -7.87 8.26
C ASN A 143 -10.37 -8.54 8.73
N SER A 144 -9.18 -8.03 8.38
CA SER A 144 -7.88 -8.59 8.74
C SER A 144 -7.54 -8.47 10.24
N LYS A 145 -8.54 -8.55 11.11
CA LYS A 145 -8.40 -8.76 12.57
C LYS A 145 -7.61 -10.03 12.90
N SER A 146 -7.47 -10.95 11.94
CA SER A 146 -6.63 -12.15 12.03
C SER A 146 -5.14 -11.83 12.08
N VAL A 147 -4.73 -10.66 11.59
CA VAL A 147 -3.35 -10.20 11.61
C VAL A 147 -3.27 -9.06 12.61
N GLN A 148 -2.67 -9.31 13.78
CA GLN A 148 -2.36 -8.23 14.71
C GLN A 148 -1.16 -7.45 14.15
N LEU A 149 -1.47 -6.36 13.45
CA LEU A 149 -0.50 -5.35 13.07
C LEU A 149 -0.21 -4.51 14.32
N GLU A 150 0.90 -4.78 14.98
CA GLU A 150 1.40 -3.87 16.02
C GLU A 150 2.10 -2.71 15.31
N TYR A 151 1.35 -1.61 15.10
CA TYR A 151 1.90 -0.40 14.51
C TYR A 151 2.50 0.52 15.57
N ARG A 152 3.62 1.15 15.20
CA ARG A 152 4.01 2.49 15.68
C ARG A 152 3.15 3.55 14.94
N THR A 153 2.12 4.14 15.56
CA THR A 153 1.40 5.26 14.93
C THR A 153 1.47 6.56 15.73
N SER A 154 1.88 7.63 15.05
CA SER A 154 1.40 8.98 15.34
C SER A 154 -0.07 9.07 14.90
N GLU A 155 -0.92 9.65 15.74
CA GLU A 155 -2.37 9.80 15.47
C GLU A 155 -2.68 10.55 14.17
N SER A 156 -1.72 11.28 13.62
CA SER A 156 -1.86 12.15 12.44
C SER A 156 -1.93 11.43 11.09
N TYR A 157 -1.82 10.09 11.03
CA TYR A 157 -1.74 9.34 9.77
C TYR A 157 -2.68 8.12 9.68
N LYS A 158 -3.82 8.14 10.37
CA LYS A 158 -4.86 7.10 10.25
C LYS A 158 -5.64 7.27 8.94
N GLY A 159 -5.31 6.45 7.93
CA GLY A 159 -6.11 6.31 6.72
C GLY A 159 -6.08 4.86 6.26
N GLN A 160 -7.24 4.30 5.91
CA GLN A 160 -7.41 2.90 5.47
C GLN A 160 -6.38 2.46 4.41
N PHE A 161 -5.96 3.40 3.56
CA PHE A 161 -4.95 3.15 2.53
C PHE A 161 -3.55 2.78 3.06
N LYS A 162 -3.15 3.30 4.23
CA LYS A 162 -1.86 2.96 4.86
C LYS A 162 -1.85 1.50 5.32
N GLU A 163 -2.95 1.07 5.93
CA GLU A 163 -3.10 -0.29 6.44
C GLU A 163 -3.10 -1.32 5.31
N PHE A 164 -3.85 -1.05 4.24
CA PHE A 164 -3.83 -1.91 3.05
C PHE A 164 -2.43 -1.98 2.43
N ASN A 165 -1.73 -0.86 2.30
CA ASN A 165 -0.38 -0.87 1.74
C ASN A 165 0.62 -1.66 2.61
N ALA A 166 0.47 -1.65 3.93
CA ALA A 166 1.29 -2.46 4.82
C ALA A 166 1.01 -3.96 4.62
N LEU A 167 -0.27 -4.35 4.54
CA LEU A 167 -0.69 -5.74 4.27
C LEU A 167 -0.19 -6.24 2.92
N ILE A 168 -0.27 -5.41 1.87
CA ILE A 168 0.20 -5.76 0.52
C ILE A 168 1.72 -5.93 0.51
N TRP A 169 2.46 -5.00 1.14
CA TRP A 169 3.91 -5.08 1.25
C TRP A 169 4.33 -6.32 2.05
N HIS A 170 3.65 -6.61 3.17
CA HIS A 170 3.85 -7.84 3.93
C HIS A 170 3.58 -9.09 3.08
N GLN A 171 2.45 -9.15 2.36
CA GLN A 171 2.11 -10.30 1.52
C GLN A 171 3.16 -10.58 0.45
N LYS A 172 3.73 -9.53 -0.15
CA LYS A 172 4.85 -9.65 -1.10
C LYS A 172 6.10 -10.19 -0.40
N ALA A 173 6.46 -9.67 0.78
CA ALA A 173 7.59 -10.16 1.56
C ALA A 173 7.40 -11.62 2.01
N LEU A 174 6.20 -12.00 2.46
CA LEU A 174 5.83 -13.36 2.83
C LEU A 174 5.93 -14.32 1.64
N THR A 175 5.47 -13.90 0.46
CA THR A 175 5.56 -14.72 -0.76
C THR A 175 7.01 -14.91 -1.20
N HIS A 176 7.83 -13.87 -1.09
CA HIS A 176 9.25 -13.97 -1.40
C HIS A 176 10.01 -14.85 -0.38
N SER A 177 9.72 -14.73 0.92
CA SER A 177 10.39 -15.50 1.97
C SER A 177 10.18 -17.01 1.85
N LYS A 178 9.08 -17.46 1.25
CA LYS A 178 8.86 -18.89 0.91
C LYS A 178 9.91 -19.45 -0.04
N LYS A 179 10.56 -18.61 -0.87
CA LYS A 179 11.64 -19.02 -1.79
C LYS A 179 13.01 -19.10 -1.11
N ILE A 180 13.15 -18.51 0.07
CA ILE A 180 14.40 -18.47 0.83
C ILE A 180 14.53 -19.74 1.66
N LYS A 181 15.54 -20.55 1.33
CA LYS A 181 15.92 -21.72 2.14
C LYS A 181 16.70 -21.25 3.36
N ALA A 182 16.24 -21.65 4.54
CA ALA A 182 16.87 -21.40 5.82
C ALA A 182 16.90 -22.69 6.65
N GLU A 183 17.80 -22.77 7.62
CA GLU A 183 17.78 -23.85 8.61
C GLU A 183 16.51 -23.76 9.49
N VAL A 184 16.27 -24.78 10.32
CA VAL A 184 15.23 -24.70 11.34
C VAL A 184 15.63 -23.62 12.35
N PHE A 185 14.69 -22.75 12.70
CA PHE A 185 14.92 -21.66 13.65
C PHE A 185 15.57 -22.15 14.96
N ASN A 186 16.70 -21.52 15.31
CA ASN A 186 17.46 -21.80 16.52
C ASN A 186 17.70 -20.51 17.30
N LYS A 187 16.93 -20.35 18.39
CA LYS A 187 16.98 -19.16 19.25
C LYS A 187 18.37 -18.91 19.85
N LYS A 188 19.12 -19.97 20.21
CA LYS A 188 20.48 -19.84 20.78
C LYS A 188 21.49 -19.36 19.74
N LYS A 189 21.41 -19.86 18.49
CA LYS A 189 22.25 -19.35 17.40
C LYS A 189 21.96 -17.87 17.14
N LEU A 190 20.68 -17.48 17.18
CA LEU A 190 20.30 -16.08 17.05
C LEU A 190 20.88 -15.25 18.20
N GLU A 191 20.75 -15.68 19.45
CA GLU A 191 21.30 -14.99 20.63
C GLU A 191 22.82 -14.74 20.53
N VAL A 192 23.58 -15.73 20.04
CA VAL A 192 25.03 -15.54 19.77
C VAL A 192 25.26 -14.52 18.65
N LEU A 193 24.49 -14.59 17.56
CA LEU A 193 24.60 -13.61 16.48
C LEU A 193 24.24 -12.19 16.94
N MET A 194 23.29 -12.06 17.88
CA MET A 194 22.90 -10.79 18.48
C MET A 194 24.05 -10.15 19.26
N SER A 195 24.78 -10.91 20.08
CA SER A 195 25.91 -10.39 20.87
C SER A 195 27.12 -10.01 20.02
N GLU A 196 27.26 -10.62 18.84
CA GLU A 196 28.36 -10.36 17.91
C GLU A 196 28.02 -9.35 16.79
N LEU A 197 26.78 -8.85 16.73
CA LEU A 197 26.26 -8.04 15.63
C LEU A 197 27.16 -6.84 15.30
N HIS A 198 27.60 -6.11 16.32
CA HIS A 198 28.47 -4.94 16.17
C HIS A 198 29.72 -5.24 15.32
N GLN A 199 30.33 -6.42 15.46
CA GLN A 199 31.56 -6.81 14.75
C GLN A 199 31.38 -6.94 13.24
N TYR A 200 30.16 -7.19 12.76
CA TYR A 200 29.85 -7.25 11.33
C TYR A 200 29.75 -5.85 10.74
N THR A 201 29.36 -4.85 11.52
CA THR A 201 29.04 -3.51 11.01
C THR A 201 30.23 -2.81 10.36
N ILE A 202 31.45 -3.07 10.84
CA ILE A 202 32.69 -2.46 10.36
C ILE A 202 33.34 -3.23 9.20
N GLN A 203 32.93 -4.46 8.94
CA GLN A 203 33.53 -5.31 7.90
C GLN A 203 33.04 -4.92 6.51
N THR A 204 33.94 -4.88 5.52
CA THR A 204 33.60 -4.57 4.12
C THR A 204 32.53 -5.50 3.54
N ASN A 205 32.57 -6.80 3.87
CA ASN A 205 31.56 -7.80 3.49
C ASN A 205 30.63 -8.19 4.66
N GLY A 206 30.57 -7.34 5.69
CA GLY A 206 29.85 -7.61 6.93
C GLY A 206 28.37 -7.90 6.74
N VAL A 207 27.70 -7.11 5.90
CA VAL A 207 26.27 -7.29 5.57
C VAL A 207 26.00 -8.69 5.00
N SER A 208 26.75 -9.11 3.98
CA SER A 208 26.54 -10.42 3.36
C SER A 208 26.86 -11.58 4.32
N LYS A 209 27.90 -11.44 5.14
CA LYS A 209 28.25 -12.45 6.15
C LYS A 209 27.16 -12.56 7.22
N PHE A 210 26.74 -11.43 7.76
CA PHE A 210 25.69 -11.35 8.77
C PHE A 210 24.39 -11.98 8.28
N LEU A 211 23.93 -11.63 7.07
CA LEU A 211 22.70 -12.20 6.51
C LEU A 211 22.81 -13.72 6.26
N ASN A 212 24.00 -14.23 5.95
CA ASN A 212 24.23 -15.67 5.85
C ASN A 212 24.13 -16.34 7.24
N GLU A 213 24.74 -15.78 8.28
CA GLU A 213 24.63 -16.33 9.64
C GLU A 213 23.19 -16.23 10.19
N LEU A 214 22.49 -15.14 9.88
CA LEU A 214 21.06 -14.97 10.18
C LEU A 214 20.21 -16.06 9.50
N THR A 215 20.53 -16.41 8.26
CA THR A 215 19.88 -17.52 7.54
C THR A 215 20.19 -18.89 8.19
N LYS A 216 21.41 -19.09 8.69
CA LYS A 216 21.82 -20.31 9.40
C LYS A 216 21.23 -20.42 10.81
N SER A 217 20.82 -19.31 11.44
CA SER A 217 19.99 -19.36 12.66
C SER A 217 18.51 -19.64 12.36
N GLY A 218 18.16 -19.83 11.09
CA GLY A 218 16.81 -20.11 10.62
C GLY A 218 15.91 -18.88 10.48
N VAL A 219 16.49 -17.66 10.50
CA VAL A 219 15.76 -16.41 10.24
C VAL A 219 15.92 -16.05 8.76
N LYS A 220 14.80 -15.91 8.05
CA LYS A 220 14.79 -15.50 6.65
C LYS A 220 14.87 -13.98 6.56
N PHE A 221 15.60 -13.46 5.57
CA PHE A 221 15.72 -12.01 5.36
C PHE A 221 15.21 -11.61 3.98
N CYS A 222 14.40 -10.55 3.90
CA CYS A 222 13.89 -9.98 2.66
C CYS A 222 14.21 -8.48 2.59
N PHE A 223 14.61 -8.00 1.42
CA PHE A 223 14.78 -6.58 1.14
C PHE A 223 13.84 -6.17 0.01
N LEU A 224 12.86 -5.32 0.31
CA LEU A 224 11.77 -4.99 -0.60
C LEU A 224 11.41 -3.51 -0.50
N SER A 225 11.48 -2.76 -1.60
CA SER A 225 11.11 -1.33 -1.57
C SER A 225 9.70 -1.08 -1.02
N HIS A 226 9.56 -0.02 -0.22
CA HIS A 226 8.28 0.40 0.36
C HIS A 226 7.22 0.69 -0.72
N LEU A 227 5.95 0.55 -0.35
CA LEU A 227 4.82 1.15 -1.07
C LEU A 227 4.61 2.59 -0.62
N SER A 228 4.01 3.41 -1.47
CA SER A 228 3.69 4.79 -1.13
C SER A 228 2.81 4.86 0.12
N LYS A 229 3.08 5.85 0.99
CA LYS A 229 2.32 6.11 2.23
C LYS A 229 2.32 4.98 3.27
N THR A 230 3.15 3.95 3.14
CA THR A 230 3.27 2.93 4.20
C THR A 230 4.14 3.42 5.36
N TYR A 231 5.15 4.25 5.07
CA TYR A 231 6.10 4.83 6.05
C TYR A 231 6.84 3.77 6.91
N LEU A 232 7.10 2.60 6.35
CA LEU A 232 7.75 1.49 7.08
C LEU A 232 9.26 1.48 6.84
N ASP A 233 10.02 1.10 7.85
CA ASP A 233 11.45 0.79 7.77
C ASP A 233 11.68 -0.73 7.77
N GLY A 234 10.90 -1.49 8.54
CA GLY A 234 11.02 -2.94 8.65
C GLY A 234 9.75 -3.65 9.14
N ALA A 235 9.83 -4.97 9.19
CA ALA A 235 8.84 -5.84 9.78
C ALA A 235 9.43 -7.20 10.18
N ALA A 236 8.89 -7.77 11.26
CA ALA A 236 9.19 -9.12 11.73
C ALA A 236 7.90 -9.95 11.82
N PHE A 237 7.92 -11.14 11.21
CA PHE A 237 6.75 -12.06 11.18
C PHE A 237 7.18 -13.52 10.98
N LEU A 238 6.23 -14.45 11.00
CA LEU A 238 6.50 -15.87 10.75
C LEU A 238 6.13 -16.28 9.32
N SER A 239 6.99 -17.07 8.69
CA SER A 239 6.72 -17.81 7.46
C SER A 239 6.85 -19.29 7.75
N GLU A 240 5.70 -19.96 7.85
CA GLU A 240 5.57 -21.36 8.26
C GLU A 240 6.10 -21.56 9.69
N ILE A 241 7.33 -22.09 9.84
CA ILE A 241 7.97 -22.34 11.14
C ILE A 241 9.16 -21.40 11.39
N ASN A 242 9.57 -20.62 10.40
CA ASN A 242 10.77 -19.80 10.47
C ASN A 242 10.39 -18.30 10.52
N PRO A 243 11.04 -17.51 11.39
CA PRO A 243 10.86 -16.06 11.39
C PRO A 243 11.43 -15.44 10.12
N VAL A 244 10.82 -14.32 9.74
CA VAL A 244 11.19 -13.48 8.61
C VAL A 244 11.41 -12.07 9.12
N ILE A 245 12.51 -11.48 8.68
CA ILE A 245 12.76 -10.04 8.80
C ILE A 245 12.70 -9.47 7.38
N ALA A 246 11.88 -8.44 7.20
CA ALA A 246 11.77 -7.73 5.93
C ALA A 246 12.11 -6.26 6.15
N LEU A 247 13.00 -5.69 5.32
CA LEU A 247 13.38 -4.28 5.40
C LEU A 247 13.03 -3.54 4.11
N THR A 248 12.60 -2.27 4.25
CA THR A 248 12.19 -1.47 3.09
C THR A 248 13.34 -0.80 2.36
N GLY A 249 14.44 -0.52 3.06
CA GLY A 249 15.53 0.31 2.54
C GLY A 249 15.10 1.75 2.24
N ARG A 250 14.06 2.25 2.92
CA ARG A 250 13.54 3.62 2.80
C ARG A 250 14.66 4.65 2.94
N TYR A 251 15.51 4.47 3.95
CA TYR A 251 16.73 5.25 4.13
C TYR A 251 17.93 4.41 3.67
N ASP A 252 18.54 4.82 2.56
CA ASP A 252 19.76 4.19 2.02
C ASP A 252 21.00 4.60 2.82
N ARG A 253 21.08 4.08 4.04
CA ARG A 253 22.06 4.44 5.07
C ARG A 253 22.47 3.21 5.88
N VAL A 254 23.78 2.98 6.01
CA VAL A 254 24.35 1.86 6.77
C VAL A 254 23.92 1.89 8.24
N ASP A 255 23.92 3.04 8.89
CA ASP A 255 23.50 3.15 10.30
C ASP A 255 22.02 2.81 10.49
N ASN A 256 21.14 3.31 9.61
CA ASN A 256 19.72 3.00 9.65
C ASN A 256 19.46 1.51 9.42
N PHE A 257 20.17 0.89 8.48
CA PHE A 257 20.06 -0.55 8.23
C PHE A 257 20.42 -1.38 9.46
N TRP A 258 21.58 -1.12 10.08
CA TRP A 258 22.04 -1.90 11.23
C TRP A 258 21.17 -1.70 12.47
N PHE A 259 20.65 -0.50 12.68
CA PHE A 259 19.67 -0.26 13.74
C PHE A 259 18.36 -1.00 13.47
N THR A 260 17.80 -0.85 12.27
CA THR A 260 16.51 -1.48 11.93
C THR A 260 16.63 -3.00 12.00
N ILE A 261 17.69 -3.62 11.46
CA ILE A 261 17.84 -5.08 11.55
C ILE A 261 18.03 -5.57 12.99
N ALA A 262 18.74 -4.82 13.84
CA ALA A 262 18.88 -5.15 15.27
C ALA A 262 17.52 -5.07 15.99
N HIS A 263 16.71 -4.07 15.66
CA HIS A 263 15.35 -3.91 16.15
C HIS A 263 14.45 -5.09 15.73
N GLU A 264 14.40 -5.43 14.45
CA GLU A 264 13.60 -6.56 13.96
C GLU A 264 14.06 -7.91 14.56
N ILE A 265 15.36 -8.11 14.75
CA ILE A 265 15.89 -9.30 15.44
C ILE A 265 15.41 -9.35 16.89
N SER A 266 15.30 -8.21 17.56
CA SER A 266 14.79 -8.13 18.92
C SER A 266 13.32 -8.57 18.98
N HIS A 267 12.49 -8.18 18.01
CA HIS A 267 11.12 -8.72 17.87
C HIS A 267 11.12 -10.23 17.62
N VAL A 268 11.99 -10.74 16.74
CA VAL A 268 12.12 -12.18 16.52
C VAL A 268 12.48 -12.91 17.82
N TYR A 269 13.45 -12.39 18.57
CA TYR A 269 13.98 -13.02 19.77
C TYR A 269 13.00 -12.99 20.95
N ALA A 270 12.43 -11.82 21.25
CA ALA A 270 11.59 -11.59 22.41
C ALA A 270 10.11 -11.95 22.17
N HIS A 271 9.59 -11.68 20.96
CA HIS A 271 8.15 -11.64 20.74
C HIS A 271 7.61 -12.73 19.80
N LEU A 272 8.38 -13.18 18.80
CA LEU A 272 7.92 -14.19 17.82
C LEU A 272 8.19 -15.65 18.24
N THR A 273 8.85 -15.88 19.37
CA THR A 273 9.17 -17.25 19.84
C THR A 273 8.04 -17.94 20.61
N ASN A 274 6.96 -17.23 20.93
CA ASN A 274 5.82 -17.75 21.68
C ASN A 274 4.75 -18.35 20.75
N LYS A 275 4.15 -19.49 21.12
CA LYS A 275 3.07 -20.14 20.33
C LYS A 275 1.86 -19.24 20.02
N LYS A 276 1.64 -18.19 20.81
CA LYS A 276 0.57 -17.19 20.60
C LYS A 276 0.90 -16.15 19.53
N ALA A 277 2.15 -16.07 19.06
CA ALA A 277 2.62 -15.06 18.11
C ALA A 277 2.54 -15.51 16.62
N LYS A 278 1.89 -16.65 16.35
CA LYS A 278 1.80 -17.21 14.98
C LYS A 278 1.13 -16.28 13.97
N ASP A 279 0.22 -15.44 14.44
CA ASP A 279 -0.55 -14.50 13.60
C ASP A 279 -0.18 -13.02 13.88
N THR A 280 0.93 -12.78 14.59
CA THR A 280 1.42 -11.44 14.91
C THR A 280 2.41 -10.97 13.84
N ILE A 281 2.25 -9.73 13.39
CA ILE A 281 3.18 -9.06 12.49
C ILE A 281 3.59 -7.74 13.14
N PHE A 282 4.88 -7.59 13.37
CA PHE A 282 5.48 -6.32 13.79
C PHE A 282 5.80 -5.51 12.54
N ILE A 283 5.34 -4.26 12.49
CA ILE A 283 5.50 -3.36 11.34
C ILE A 283 5.93 -1.99 11.84
N ASP A 284 7.17 -1.60 11.51
CA ASP A 284 7.87 -0.54 12.25
C ASP A 284 8.30 0.63 11.37
N ASP A 285 8.15 1.85 11.88
CA ASP A 285 8.79 3.07 11.39
C ASP A 285 9.86 3.43 12.43
N THR A 286 11.10 2.97 12.28
CA THR A 286 12.16 3.16 13.28
C THR A 286 12.63 4.62 13.34
N SER A 287 12.31 5.43 12.33
CA SER A 287 12.84 6.79 12.15
C SER A 287 12.14 7.91 12.94
N SER A 288 10.96 7.69 13.50
CA SER A 288 10.16 8.74 14.17
C SER A 288 10.16 8.63 15.70
N ALA A 289 10.67 9.64 16.42
CA ALA A 289 10.50 9.75 17.86
C ALA A 289 9.04 10.14 18.19
N ILE A 290 8.21 9.19 18.63
CA ILE A 290 6.79 9.39 18.97
C ILE A 290 6.55 9.04 20.45
N ASN A 291 5.55 9.70 21.07
CA ASN A 291 5.32 9.72 22.53
C ASN A 291 4.56 8.52 23.11
N GLU A 292 3.90 7.68 22.30
CA GLU A 292 3.23 6.45 22.77
C GLU A 292 3.82 5.25 22.03
N ILE A 293 4.72 4.55 22.70
CA ILE A 293 5.43 3.37 22.21
C ILE A 293 4.93 2.18 23.03
N SER A 294 4.58 1.06 22.37
CA SER A 294 4.17 -0.14 23.09
C SER A 294 5.34 -0.68 23.92
N LYS A 295 5.07 -1.41 25.00
CA LYS A 295 6.14 -2.02 25.81
C LYS A 295 7.08 -2.92 24.98
N LYS A 296 6.52 -3.61 23.97
CA LYS A 296 7.31 -4.48 23.08
C LYS A 296 8.25 -3.68 22.18
N GLU A 297 7.79 -2.53 21.69
CA GLU A 297 8.60 -1.62 20.89
C GLU A 297 9.75 -0.99 21.70
N GLU A 298 9.48 -0.63 22.96
CA GLU A 298 10.50 -0.13 23.88
C GLU A 298 11.56 -1.21 24.15
N GLU A 299 11.12 -2.44 24.45
CA GLU A 299 12.00 -3.59 24.65
C GLU A 299 12.88 -3.87 23.40
N ALA A 300 12.29 -3.81 22.21
CA ALA A 300 13.02 -4.03 20.96
C ALA A 300 14.04 -2.92 20.67
N ASN A 301 13.69 -1.66 20.91
CA ASN A 301 14.63 -0.54 20.79
C ASN A 301 15.80 -0.65 21.77
N ASP A 302 15.52 -0.96 23.04
CA ASP A 302 16.56 -1.13 24.05
C ASP A 302 17.51 -2.28 23.73
N MET A 303 16.97 -3.41 23.25
CA MET A 303 17.80 -4.53 22.79
C MET A 303 18.65 -4.13 21.59
N ALA A 304 18.06 -3.46 20.58
CA ALA A 304 18.78 -3.01 19.40
C ALA A 304 19.94 -2.05 19.74
N GLU A 305 19.71 -1.09 20.62
CA GLU A 305 20.73 -0.15 21.08
C GLU A 305 21.85 -0.86 21.86
N LYS A 306 21.52 -1.84 22.70
CA LYS A 306 22.51 -2.66 23.43
C LYS A 306 23.37 -3.51 22.48
N MET A 307 22.77 -4.13 21.46
CA MET A 307 23.52 -4.89 20.44
C MET A 307 24.53 -4.02 19.68
N LEU A 308 24.25 -2.72 19.62
CA LEU A 308 25.07 -1.70 18.97
C LEU A 308 25.89 -0.87 19.97
N LEU A 309 26.12 -1.41 21.17
CA LEU A 309 27.04 -0.88 22.19
C LEU A 309 26.68 0.53 22.70
N LYS A 310 25.38 0.84 22.87
CA LYS A 310 24.94 2.14 23.39
C LYS A 310 25.64 2.51 24.71
N ASP A 311 25.71 1.58 25.64
CA ASP A 311 26.20 1.86 26.99
C ASP A 311 27.69 2.22 26.94
N GLU A 312 28.48 1.49 26.16
CA GLU A 312 29.91 1.75 25.92
C GLU A 312 30.13 3.06 25.16
N ILE A 313 29.28 3.38 24.18
CA ILE A 313 29.31 4.67 23.48
C ILE A 313 29.07 5.80 24.48
N PHE A 314 28.06 5.68 25.34
CA PHE A 314 27.71 6.73 26.28
C PHE A 314 28.82 6.93 27.32
N GLU A 315 29.40 5.85 27.82
CA GLU A 315 30.53 5.92 28.75
C GLU A 315 31.75 6.60 28.11
N TYR A 316 32.12 6.22 26.89
CA TYR A 316 33.29 6.78 26.20
C TYR A 316 33.14 8.27 25.85
N PHE A 317 31.94 8.70 25.43
CA PHE A 317 31.68 10.07 24.95
C PHE A 317 31.06 11.01 26.01
N ASN A 318 30.92 10.57 27.27
CA ASN A 318 30.19 11.32 28.31
C ASN A 318 30.67 12.77 28.48
N ASN A 319 31.97 13.02 28.32
CA ASN A 319 32.58 14.35 28.45
C ASN A 319 32.57 15.19 27.16
N ASP A 320 32.09 14.62 26.05
CA ASP A 320 32.15 15.21 24.70
C ASP A 320 30.76 15.45 24.10
N PHE A 321 29.68 15.33 24.89
CA PHE A 321 28.33 15.58 24.41
C PHE A 321 28.18 17.03 23.89
N GLY A 322 27.41 17.19 22.81
CA GLY A 322 27.28 18.44 22.06
C GLY A 322 28.32 18.59 20.94
N TYR A 323 29.58 18.19 21.15
CA TYR A 323 30.64 18.29 20.14
C TYR A 323 31.61 17.11 20.18
N ILE A 324 31.44 16.17 19.24
CA ILE A 324 32.33 15.02 19.05
C ILE A 324 33.22 15.20 17.81
N THR A 325 34.50 14.89 17.94
CA THR A 325 35.48 14.93 16.86
C THR A 325 35.49 13.63 16.05
N ASP A 326 35.87 13.71 14.78
CA ASP A 326 35.92 12.54 13.90
C ASP A 326 36.96 11.52 14.36
N ASP A 327 38.09 11.99 14.89
CA ASP A 327 39.17 11.12 15.38
C ASP A 327 38.71 10.27 16.57
N LYS A 328 37.99 10.86 17.54
CA LYS A 328 37.43 10.10 18.67
C LYS A 328 36.42 9.05 18.22
N VAL A 329 35.55 9.40 17.25
CA VAL A 329 34.59 8.44 16.67
C VAL A 329 35.33 7.28 16.00
N ARG A 330 36.36 7.56 15.20
CA ARG A 330 37.17 6.52 14.53
C ARG A 330 37.96 5.67 15.51
N GLU A 331 38.48 6.27 16.58
CA GLU A 331 39.19 5.58 17.66
C GLU A 331 38.26 4.57 18.36
N PHE A 332 37.09 5.03 18.82
CA PHE A 332 36.07 4.17 19.42
C PHE A 332 35.67 3.02 18.47
N SER A 333 35.38 3.36 17.21
CA SER A 333 35.00 2.40 16.17
C SER A 333 36.05 1.31 15.96
N ARG A 334 37.34 1.65 15.96
CA ARG A 334 38.43 0.69 15.79
C ARG A 334 38.57 -0.22 17.00
N THR A 335 38.45 0.32 18.21
CA THR A 335 38.60 -0.42 19.47
C THR A 335 37.43 -1.38 19.70
N HIS A 336 36.19 -0.91 19.51
CA HIS A 336 34.97 -1.67 19.78
C HIS A 336 34.40 -2.39 18.55
N LYS A 337 35.11 -2.33 17.40
CA LYS A 337 34.71 -2.95 16.13
C LYS A 337 33.28 -2.55 15.68
N LEU A 338 32.92 -1.28 15.84
CA LEU A 338 31.60 -0.75 15.48
C LEU A 338 31.74 0.31 14.39
N HIS A 339 30.84 0.30 13.39
CA HIS A 339 30.89 1.27 12.30
C HIS A 339 30.71 2.73 12.80
N PRO A 340 31.54 3.69 12.36
CA PRO A 340 31.47 5.10 12.80
C PRO A 340 30.08 5.75 12.67
N SER A 341 29.36 5.44 11.58
CA SER A 341 28.02 6.00 11.36
C SER A 341 27.01 5.57 12.42
N ILE A 342 27.19 4.39 13.02
CA ILE A 342 26.29 3.86 14.06
C ILE A 342 26.54 4.57 15.38
N VAL A 343 27.81 4.81 15.73
CA VAL A 343 28.20 5.59 16.93
C VAL A 343 27.49 6.95 16.91
N VAL A 344 27.63 7.66 15.78
CA VAL A 344 26.99 8.97 15.61
C VAL A 344 25.47 8.86 15.53
N GLY A 345 24.93 7.79 14.94
CA GLY A 345 23.50 7.50 14.88
C GLY A 345 22.87 7.37 16.26
N ILE A 346 23.46 6.55 17.13
CA ILE A 346 23.00 6.33 18.51
C ILE A 346 23.06 7.64 19.30
N LEU A 347 24.18 8.37 19.22
CA LEU A 347 24.33 9.66 19.92
C LEU A 347 23.32 10.71 19.42
N ALA A 348 23.09 10.79 18.10
CA ALA A 348 22.16 11.75 17.52
C ALA A 348 20.70 11.42 17.87
N PHE A 349 20.32 10.15 17.77
CA PHE A 349 18.98 9.66 18.13
C PHE A 349 18.65 9.96 19.60
N ASN A 350 19.63 9.75 20.49
CA ASN A 350 19.51 10.04 21.92
C ASN A 350 19.79 11.50 22.29
N LYS A 351 19.77 12.42 21.30
CA LYS A 351 19.92 13.88 21.49
C LYS A 351 21.22 14.31 22.18
N LYS A 352 22.28 13.48 22.10
CA LYS A 352 23.61 13.79 22.64
C LYS A 352 24.45 14.64 21.69
N VAL A 353 24.16 14.56 20.39
CA VAL A 353 24.77 15.41 19.34
C VAL A 353 23.73 15.79 18.29
N SER A 354 24.03 16.78 17.45
CA SER A 354 23.18 17.15 16.32
C SER A 354 23.18 16.06 15.24
N TYR A 355 22.02 15.79 14.64
CA TYR A 355 21.87 14.91 13.47
C TYR A 355 22.75 15.33 12.29
N SER A 356 23.16 16.59 12.19
CA SER A 356 24.10 17.06 11.15
C SER A 356 25.46 16.32 11.19
N THR A 357 25.85 15.80 12.36
CA THR A 357 27.07 15.01 12.57
C THR A 357 27.08 13.73 11.71
N LEU A 358 25.90 13.18 11.38
CA LEU A 358 25.79 11.96 10.57
C LEU A 358 26.36 12.11 9.15
N HIS A 359 26.36 13.31 8.60
CA HIS A 359 26.81 13.55 7.22
C HIS A 359 28.28 13.15 7.00
N ARG A 360 29.09 13.15 8.07
CA ARG A 360 30.54 12.83 8.02
C ARG A 360 30.84 11.35 7.73
N PHE A 361 29.91 10.46 8.05
CA PHE A 361 30.11 9.00 7.97
C PHE A 361 29.02 8.30 7.14
N LYS A 362 28.29 9.04 6.31
CA LYS A 362 27.17 8.50 5.54
C LYS A 362 27.67 7.53 4.48
N GLU A 363 27.12 6.33 4.48
CA GLU A 363 27.39 5.31 3.47
C GLU A 363 26.07 4.64 3.02
N SER A 364 25.98 4.30 1.74
CA SER A 364 24.84 3.58 1.15
C SER A 364 24.86 2.11 1.55
N ILE A 365 23.67 1.53 1.75
CA ILE A 365 23.50 0.11 2.06
C ILE A 365 23.05 -0.71 0.85
N ARG A 366 22.34 -0.11 -0.10
CA ARG A 366 21.68 -0.85 -1.21
C ARG A 366 22.66 -1.78 -1.92
N ASP A 367 23.81 -1.29 -2.34
CA ASP A 367 24.79 -2.06 -3.10
C ASP A 367 25.48 -3.16 -2.27
N LYS A 368 25.34 -3.13 -0.94
CA LYS A 368 25.86 -4.15 -0.02
C LYS A 368 24.90 -5.31 0.20
N ILE A 369 23.63 -5.19 -0.21
CA ILE A 369 22.61 -6.25 -0.05
C ILE A 369 22.67 -7.23 -1.22
N PRO A 370 22.99 -8.53 -0.98
CA PRO A 370 23.06 -9.53 -2.03
C PRO A 370 21.72 -9.72 -2.77
N ASN A 371 21.78 -9.92 -4.10
CA ASN A 371 20.58 -10.05 -4.95
C ASN A 371 19.61 -11.16 -4.51
N LYS A 372 20.12 -12.25 -3.93
CA LYS A 372 19.27 -13.37 -3.45
C LYS A 372 18.28 -12.97 -2.34
N TYR A 373 18.50 -11.83 -1.68
CA TYR A 373 17.62 -11.31 -0.64
C TYR A 373 16.68 -10.20 -1.14
N ARG A 374 16.87 -9.72 -2.37
CA ARG A 374 16.06 -8.64 -2.95
C ARG A 374 14.77 -9.23 -3.54
N ALA A 375 13.64 -8.68 -3.15
CA ALA A 375 12.31 -9.18 -3.49
C ALA A 375 11.60 -8.41 -4.62
N GLU A 376 12.36 -7.62 -5.38
CA GLU A 376 11.87 -6.81 -6.50
C GLU A 376 11.60 -7.65 -7.76
#